data_AF-A0AAU4FT51-F1
#
_entry.id   AF-A0AAU4FT51-F1
#
_cell.length_a   1.000
_cell.length_b   1.000
_cell.length_c   1.000
_cell.angle_alpha   90.00
_cell.angle_beta   90.00
_cell.angle_gamma   90.00
#
_symmetry.space_group_name_H-M   'P 1'
#
loop_
_entity.id
_entity.type
_entity.pdbx_description
1 polymer ?
#
loop_
_entity_poly.entity_id
_entity_poly.type
_entity_poly.pdbx_seq_one_letter_code
_entity_poly.pdbx_strand_id
1 'polypeptide(L)'
;MTPGRGPGTLSAVDVVHGVATAALDWVCDNRTGFVLPDDVLEPHTDVNRTLKPLGELAQLCTTVRHSTHPDDRLHTVAGSLVRFAWEQTGEGELLLDLVRAEPFATYPFEIYAAFAGDGLRHPGFERLAAVVAATRGWAHTEQQANRQLGLLNSERRIGLPPHTDTESVLRRTWLGALPEPWAFERASGYSLTHVVFHVTDWGKAPHRMPQDVAGYLAAWLPAWIDGCLENGQWDLGGELLAVGACLPGPPAFSTVETCWPVIAAVQDGTGAVPEAGPPLVPGRGDPQDRPAEPPRDFLNCYHSTLVTAFAAALTLARTARPDLAPVTRPDLVGHRDGGPV
;
A
#
# COMPACT_ATOMS: atom_id res chain seq x y z
N MET A 1 6.95 -43.60 -6.56
CA MET A 1 6.01 -43.47 -5.43
C MET A 1 5.98 -42.00 -5.03
N THR A 2 4.96 -41.30 -5.49
CA THR A 2 4.65 -39.91 -5.11
C THR A 2 4.10 -39.91 -3.68
N PRO A 3 4.57 -39.06 -2.76
CA PRO A 3 3.95 -38.95 -1.45
C PRO A 3 2.59 -38.28 -1.62
N GLY A 4 1.54 -38.94 -1.14
CA GLY A 4 0.17 -38.46 -1.23
C GLY A 4 -0.06 -37.22 -0.36
N ARG A 5 -0.77 -36.24 -0.91
CA ARG A 5 -1.40 -35.14 -0.14
C ARG A 5 -2.44 -35.76 0.79
N GLY A 6 -2.25 -35.59 2.11
CA GLY A 6 -3.27 -35.85 3.11
C GLY A 6 -4.46 -34.88 2.99
N PRO A 7 -5.54 -35.09 3.75
CA PRO A 7 -6.76 -34.30 3.63
C PRO A 7 -6.57 -32.87 4.17
N GLY A 8 -6.87 -31.87 3.33
CA GLY A 8 -7.59 -30.66 3.74
C GLY A 8 -6.85 -29.40 4.20
N THR A 9 -5.51 -29.33 4.23
CA THR A 9 -4.83 -28.08 4.57
C THR A 9 -4.76 -27.16 3.34
N LEU A 10 -5.45 -26.01 3.37
CA LEU A 10 -5.29 -24.95 2.37
C LEU A 10 -3.82 -24.54 2.29
N SER A 11 -3.29 -24.32 1.09
CA SER A 11 -1.94 -23.76 0.97
C SER A 11 -1.93 -22.30 1.46
N ALA A 12 -0.77 -21.78 1.84
CA ALA A 12 -0.66 -20.36 2.21
C ALA A 12 -1.17 -19.43 1.09
N VAL A 13 -0.96 -19.80 -0.17
CA VAL A 13 -1.49 -19.06 -1.34
C VAL A 13 -3.02 -19.09 -1.38
N ASP A 14 -3.65 -20.22 -1.07
CA ASP A 14 -5.12 -20.32 -1.01
C ASP A 14 -5.69 -19.46 0.12
N VAL A 15 -5.00 -19.39 1.27
CA VAL A 15 -5.37 -18.51 2.39
C VAL A 15 -5.32 -17.04 1.96
N VAL A 16 -4.22 -16.62 1.33
CA VAL A 16 -4.05 -15.24 0.83
C VAL A 16 -5.16 -14.88 -0.16
N HIS A 17 -5.46 -15.78 -1.10
CA HIS A 17 -6.52 -15.56 -2.09
C HIS A 17 -7.91 -15.48 -1.45
N GLY A 18 -8.20 -16.35 -0.48
CA GLY A 18 -9.46 -16.31 0.27
C GLY A 18 -9.65 -14.98 1.01
N VAL A 19 -8.61 -14.53 1.71
CA VAL A 19 -8.60 -13.24 2.43
C VAL A 19 -8.81 -12.07 1.47
N ALA A 20 -8.12 -12.05 0.32
CA ALA A 20 -8.26 -11.01 -0.69
C ALA A 20 -9.70 -10.92 -1.22
N THR A 21 -10.31 -12.08 -1.50
CA THR A 21 -11.66 -12.17 -2.05
C THR A 21 -12.68 -11.65 -1.05
N ALA A 22 -12.63 -12.13 0.20
CA ALA A 22 -13.54 -11.70 1.25
C ALA A 22 -13.42 -10.19 1.54
N ALA A 23 -12.20 -9.66 1.55
CA ALA A 23 -11.96 -8.24 1.77
C ALA A 23 -12.55 -7.37 0.65
N LEU A 24 -12.34 -7.73 -0.63
CA LEU A 24 -12.93 -6.98 -1.75
C LEU A 24 -14.44 -7.10 -1.81
N ASP A 25 -15.00 -8.27 -1.50
CA ASP A 25 -16.45 -8.45 -1.45
C ASP A 25 -17.05 -7.53 -0.36
N TRP A 26 -16.45 -7.46 0.82
CA TRP A 26 -16.86 -6.51 1.87
C TRP A 26 -16.81 -5.06 1.39
N VAL A 27 -15.72 -4.65 0.73
CA VAL A 27 -15.58 -3.27 0.20
C VAL A 27 -16.67 -2.98 -0.84
N CYS A 28 -16.97 -3.94 -1.72
CA CYS A 28 -18.01 -3.82 -2.73
C CYS A 28 -19.41 -3.67 -2.11
N ASP A 29 -19.71 -4.47 -1.09
CA ASP A 29 -20.98 -4.45 -0.37
C ASP A 29 -21.15 -3.16 0.45
N ASN A 30 -20.04 -2.58 0.92
CA ASN A 30 -20.02 -1.33 1.70
C ASN A 30 -19.68 -0.09 0.85
N ARG A 31 -19.78 -0.18 -0.49
CA ARG A 31 -19.39 0.93 -1.39
C ARG A 31 -20.13 2.26 -1.13
N THR A 32 -21.32 2.19 -0.52
CA THR A 32 -22.09 3.38 -0.14
C THR A 32 -21.37 4.26 0.88
N GLY A 33 -20.45 3.70 1.69
CA GLY A 33 -19.62 4.47 2.61
C GLY A 33 -18.60 5.39 1.94
N PHE A 34 -18.37 5.21 0.63
CA PHE A 34 -17.47 6.05 -0.18
C PHE A 34 -18.20 7.07 -1.05
N VAL A 35 -19.53 7.12 -1.01
CA VAL A 35 -20.31 8.11 -1.77
C VAL A 35 -19.98 9.50 -1.24
N LEU A 36 -19.62 10.41 -2.14
CA LEU A 36 -19.38 11.80 -1.77
C LEU A 36 -20.71 12.50 -1.49
N PRO A 37 -20.78 13.34 -0.45
CA PRO A 37 -21.98 14.13 -0.21
C PRO A 37 -22.10 15.27 -1.23
N ASP A 38 -23.31 15.79 -1.43
CA ASP A 38 -23.58 16.87 -2.39
C ASP A 38 -22.79 18.16 -2.07
N ASP A 39 -22.43 18.36 -0.80
CA ASP A 39 -21.69 19.51 -0.28
C ASP A 39 -20.17 19.24 -0.12
N VAL A 40 -19.61 18.26 -0.87
CA VAL A 40 -18.19 17.87 -0.76
C VAL A 40 -17.19 19.01 -1.00
N LEU A 41 -17.58 20.06 -1.74
CA LEU A 41 -16.75 21.24 -2.01
C LEU A 41 -16.90 22.35 -0.96
N GLU A 42 -17.85 22.23 -0.04
CA GLU A 42 -18.08 23.25 0.97
C GLU A 42 -16.99 23.20 2.06
N PRO A 43 -16.51 24.35 2.56
CA PRO A 43 -15.38 24.39 3.50
C PRO A 43 -15.59 23.63 4.82
N HIS A 44 -16.83 23.33 5.20
CA HIS A 44 -17.15 22.57 6.41
C HIS A 44 -17.08 21.05 6.22
N THR A 45 -16.95 20.56 4.99
CA THR A 45 -16.92 19.14 4.69
C THR A 45 -15.53 18.57 4.97
N ASP A 46 -15.47 17.54 5.83
CA ASP A 46 -14.20 16.94 6.22
C ASP A 46 -13.64 16.06 5.10
N VAL A 47 -12.57 16.54 4.46
CA VAL A 47 -11.80 15.83 3.43
C VAL A 47 -11.37 14.44 3.90
N ASN A 48 -11.00 14.27 5.18
CA ASN A 48 -10.53 13.00 5.71
C ASN A 48 -11.64 11.96 5.85
N ARG A 49 -12.91 12.39 5.88
CA ARG A 49 -14.08 11.51 6.00
C ARG A 49 -14.82 11.31 4.68
N THR A 50 -14.40 12.01 3.62
CA THR A 50 -15.07 12.00 2.31
C THR A 50 -14.08 11.66 1.19
N LEU A 51 -13.28 12.62 0.75
CA LEU A 51 -12.35 12.49 -0.38
C LEU A 51 -11.20 11.52 -0.11
N LYS A 52 -10.70 11.47 1.14
CA LYS A 52 -9.60 10.56 1.51
C LYS A 52 -10.01 9.08 1.34
N PRO A 53 -11.13 8.58 1.91
CA PRO A 53 -11.61 7.23 1.66
C PRO A 53 -11.77 6.91 0.16
N LEU A 54 -12.31 7.85 -0.62
CA LEU A 54 -12.48 7.66 -2.07
C LEU A 54 -11.14 7.54 -2.81
N GLY A 55 -10.17 8.39 -2.46
CA GLY A 55 -8.81 8.33 -3.01
C GLY A 55 -8.09 7.02 -2.66
N GLU A 56 -8.24 6.55 -1.42
CA GLU A 56 -7.69 5.27 -0.97
C GLU A 56 -8.33 4.09 -1.70
N LEU A 57 -9.67 4.10 -1.87
CA LEU A 57 -10.40 3.12 -2.66
C LEU A 57 -9.83 3.06 -4.10
N ALA A 58 -9.73 4.21 -4.76
CA ALA A 58 -9.22 4.29 -6.13
C ALA A 58 -7.77 3.80 -6.22
N GLN A 59 -6.91 4.22 -5.31
CA GLN A 59 -5.48 3.88 -5.33
C GLN A 59 -5.25 2.39 -5.07
N LEU A 60 -5.83 1.84 -4.01
CA LEU A 60 -5.62 0.44 -3.62
C LEU A 60 -6.26 -0.51 -4.65
N CYS A 61 -7.47 -0.23 -5.13
CA CYS A 61 -8.12 -1.04 -6.16
C CYS A 61 -7.41 -0.95 -7.51
N THR A 62 -6.87 0.21 -7.88
CA THR A 62 -6.02 0.33 -9.09
C THR A 62 -4.84 -0.62 -8.98
N THR A 63 -4.16 -0.67 -7.83
CA THR A 63 -3.04 -1.61 -7.67
C THR A 63 -3.50 -3.07 -7.72
N VAL A 64 -4.57 -3.44 -7.00
CA VAL A 64 -5.13 -4.81 -7.06
C VAL A 64 -5.38 -5.25 -8.50
N ARG A 65 -6.06 -4.40 -9.29
CA ARG A 65 -6.33 -4.67 -10.70
C ARG A 65 -5.06 -4.89 -11.52
N HIS A 66 -4.01 -4.09 -11.29
CA HIS A 66 -2.72 -4.25 -11.99
C HIS A 66 -1.92 -5.48 -11.54
N SER A 67 -2.16 -5.96 -10.32
CA SER A 67 -1.48 -7.13 -9.74
C SER A 67 -2.18 -8.45 -10.03
N THR A 68 -3.37 -8.43 -10.64
CA THR A 68 -4.22 -9.61 -10.86
C THR A 68 -4.43 -9.85 -12.35
N HIS A 69 -4.65 -11.12 -12.73
CA HIS A 69 -4.94 -11.49 -14.12
C HIS A 69 -6.31 -10.94 -14.56
N PRO A 70 -6.53 -10.50 -15.81
CA PRO A 70 -7.82 -9.98 -16.25
C PRO A 70 -9.04 -10.89 -16.04
N ASP A 71 -8.82 -12.21 -16.09
CA ASP A 71 -9.86 -13.22 -15.86
C ASP A 71 -10.12 -13.51 -14.37
N ASP A 72 -9.34 -12.92 -13.46
CA ASP A 72 -9.49 -13.06 -12.02
C ASP A 72 -10.69 -12.22 -11.54
N ARG A 73 -11.47 -12.76 -10.59
CA ARG A 73 -12.56 -12.03 -9.95
C ARG A 73 -12.03 -10.77 -9.24
N LEU A 74 -10.86 -10.85 -8.60
CA LEU A 74 -10.23 -9.71 -7.92
C LEU A 74 -9.99 -8.55 -8.90
N HIS A 75 -9.55 -8.86 -10.13
CA HIS A 75 -9.35 -7.86 -11.19
C HIS A 75 -10.68 -7.15 -11.54
N THR A 76 -11.73 -7.94 -11.74
CA THR A 76 -13.05 -7.45 -12.15
C THR A 76 -13.68 -6.58 -11.07
N VAL A 77 -13.69 -7.05 -9.82
CA VAL A 77 -14.27 -6.30 -8.68
C VAL A 77 -13.51 -5.01 -8.44
N ALA A 78 -12.17 -5.06 -8.37
CA ALA A 78 -11.35 -3.88 -8.18
C ALA A 78 -11.54 -2.85 -9.31
N GLY A 79 -11.63 -3.30 -10.57
CA GLY A 79 -11.92 -2.42 -11.71
C GLY A 79 -13.29 -1.75 -11.63
N SER A 80 -14.31 -2.45 -11.11
CA SER A 80 -15.64 -1.85 -10.89
C SER A 80 -15.60 -0.78 -9.80
N LEU A 81 -14.82 -0.99 -8.73
CA LEU A 81 -14.64 -0.04 -7.63
C LEU A 81 -13.87 1.22 -8.06
N VAL A 82 -12.83 1.06 -8.89
CA VAL A 82 -12.11 2.20 -9.49
C VAL A 82 -13.06 3.04 -10.36
N ARG A 83 -13.90 2.39 -11.17
CA ARG A 83 -14.88 3.10 -12.01
C ARG A 83 -15.94 3.82 -11.17
N PHE A 84 -16.47 3.16 -10.16
CA PHE A 84 -17.38 3.78 -9.20
C PHE A 84 -16.73 5.03 -8.58
N ALA A 85 -15.48 4.93 -8.11
CA ALA A 85 -14.78 6.07 -7.53
C ALA A 85 -14.58 7.22 -8.53
N TRP A 86 -14.33 6.89 -9.80
CA TRP A 86 -14.21 7.89 -10.87
C TRP A 86 -15.53 8.62 -11.14
N GLU A 87 -16.63 7.88 -11.20
CA GLU A 87 -17.99 8.43 -11.35
C GLU A 87 -18.34 9.37 -10.20
N GLN A 88 -17.96 9.05 -8.95
CA GLN A 88 -18.16 9.94 -7.81
C GLN A 88 -17.48 11.30 -7.97
N THR A 89 -16.37 11.37 -8.71
CA THR A 89 -15.69 12.65 -9.00
C THR A 89 -16.28 13.43 -10.17
N GLY A 90 -17.41 12.98 -10.74
CA GLY A 90 -17.93 13.53 -11.99
C GLY A 90 -16.96 13.35 -13.14
N GLU A 91 -16.31 12.17 -13.20
CA GLU A 91 -15.26 11.88 -14.19
C GLU A 91 -14.12 12.92 -14.21
N GLY A 92 -13.71 13.37 -13.02
CA GLY A 92 -12.59 14.28 -12.81
C GLY A 92 -12.95 15.76 -12.79
N GLU A 93 -14.20 16.15 -13.06
CA GLU A 93 -14.64 17.54 -12.96
C GLU A 93 -14.54 18.07 -11.52
N LEU A 94 -14.90 17.25 -10.52
CA LEU A 94 -14.77 17.62 -9.11
C LEU A 94 -13.31 17.94 -8.74
N LEU A 95 -12.37 17.10 -9.19
CA LEU A 95 -10.95 17.29 -8.90
C LEU A 95 -10.40 18.53 -9.60
N LEU A 96 -10.92 18.88 -10.77
CA LEU A 96 -10.59 20.14 -11.45
C LEU A 96 -11.06 21.35 -10.65
N ASP A 97 -12.29 21.32 -10.14
CA ASP A 97 -12.82 22.41 -9.33
C ASP A 97 -12.07 22.58 -8.00
N LEU A 98 -11.64 21.47 -7.38
CA LEU A 98 -10.77 21.51 -6.21
C LEU A 98 -9.43 22.21 -6.49
N VAL A 99 -8.75 21.88 -7.59
CA VAL A 99 -7.49 22.57 -7.94
C VAL A 99 -7.70 24.05 -8.28
N ARG A 100 -8.88 24.42 -8.81
CA ARG A 100 -9.22 25.84 -9.04
C ARG A 100 -9.42 26.60 -7.74
N ALA A 101 -10.12 25.99 -6.78
CA ALA A 101 -10.40 26.59 -5.48
C ALA A 101 -9.15 26.65 -4.60
N GLU A 102 -8.34 25.58 -4.62
CA GLU A 102 -7.20 25.36 -3.73
C GLU A 102 -5.94 24.98 -4.53
N PRO A 103 -5.37 25.88 -5.35
CA PRO A 103 -4.21 25.57 -6.20
C PRO A 103 -2.93 25.22 -5.42
N PHE A 104 -2.93 25.39 -4.10
CA PHE A 104 -1.85 25.03 -3.19
C PHE A 104 -2.03 23.63 -2.56
N ALA A 105 -3.22 23.03 -2.67
CA ALA A 105 -3.49 21.72 -2.08
C ALA A 105 -2.96 20.60 -2.96
N THR A 106 -2.30 19.60 -2.35
CA THR A 106 -1.72 18.46 -3.07
C THR A 106 -2.67 17.28 -3.20
N TYR A 107 -3.64 17.13 -2.29
CA TYR A 107 -4.53 15.97 -2.27
C TYR A 107 -5.32 15.76 -3.57
N PRO A 108 -5.76 16.80 -4.34
CA PRO A 108 -6.43 16.54 -5.62
C PRO A 108 -5.50 15.87 -6.64
N PHE A 109 -4.20 16.19 -6.62
CA PHE A 109 -3.20 15.53 -7.48
C PHE A 109 -3.01 14.08 -7.05
N GLU A 110 -2.93 13.82 -5.75
CA GLU A 110 -2.76 12.46 -5.20
C GLU A 110 -3.96 11.57 -5.55
N ILE A 111 -5.19 12.08 -5.41
CA ILE A 111 -6.41 11.38 -5.80
C ILE A 111 -6.48 11.18 -7.32
N TYR A 112 -6.26 12.24 -8.12
CA TYR A 112 -6.30 12.15 -9.58
C TYR A 112 -5.24 11.19 -10.14
N ALA A 113 -4.05 11.14 -9.53
CA ALA A 113 -2.97 10.24 -9.94
C ALA A 113 -3.37 8.75 -9.86
N ALA A 114 -4.22 8.37 -8.92
CA ALA A 114 -4.77 7.02 -8.84
C ALA A 114 -5.46 6.64 -10.16
N PHE A 115 -6.42 7.47 -10.59
CA PHE A 115 -7.19 7.33 -11.84
C PHE A 115 -6.33 7.43 -13.10
N ALA A 116 -5.46 8.45 -13.15
CA ALA A 116 -4.56 8.69 -14.27
C ALA A 116 -3.65 7.47 -14.54
N GLY A 117 -3.20 6.81 -13.47
CA GLY A 117 -2.39 5.59 -13.55
C GLY A 117 -3.15 4.34 -14.02
N ASP A 118 -4.47 4.42 -14.18
CA ASP A 118 -5.34 3.38 -14.78
C ASP A 118 -5.92 3.81 -16.14
N GLY A 119 -5.47 4.96 -16.67
CA GLY A 119 -5.90 5.49 -17.98
C GLY A 119 -7.20 6.31 -17.93
N LEU A 120 -7.77 6.55 -16.74
CA LEU A 120 -8.91 7.45 -16.55
C LEU A 120 -8.39 8.88 -16.45
N ARG A 121 -8.74 9.72 -17.44
CA ARG A 121 -8.06 10.98 -17.71
C ARG A 121 -9.06 12.11 -17.90
N HIS A 122 -8.76 13.27 -17.33
CA HIS A 122 -9.54 14.50 -17.50
C HIS A 122 -8.68 15.62 -18.10
N PRO A 123 -8.88 15.99 -19.38
CA PRO A 123 -8.03 16.98 -20.06
C PRO A 123 -8.04 18.36 -19.41
N GLY A 124 -9.17 18.75 -18.79
CA GLY A 124 -9.28 20.01 -18.05
C GLY A 124 -8.38 20.04 -16.82
N PHE A 125 -8.40 18.95 -16.05
CA PHE A 125 -7.54 18.78 -14.88
C PHE A 125 -6.06 18.84 -15.28
N GLU A 126 -5.65 18.06 -16.29
CA GLU A 126 -4.23 17.98 -16.66
C GLU A 126 -3.67 19.30 -17.17
N ARG A 127 -4.46 20.09 -17.90
CA ARG A 127 -4.05 21.45 -18.31
C ARG A 127 -3.83 22.36 -17.11
N LEU A 128 -4.73 22.35 -16.13
CA LEU A 128 -4.57 23.19 -14.93
C LEU A 128 -3.43 22.68 -14.05
N ALA A 129 -3.31 21.37 -13.88
CA ALA A 129 -2.25 20.72 -13.12
C ALA A 129 -0.87 21.09 -13.69
N ALA A 130 -0.71 21.12 -15.02
CA ALA A 130 0.52 21.57 -15.65
C ALA A 130 0.88 23.04 -15.33
N VAL A 131 -0.12 23.92 -15.25
CA VAL A 131 0.09 25.33 -14.86
C VAL A 131 0.48 25.44 -13.39
N VAL A 132 -0.25 24.76 -12.50
CA VAL A 132 0.01 24.76 -11.05
C VAL A 132 1.40 24.18 -10.74
N ALA A 133 1.74 23.03 -11.34
CA ALA A 133 3.02 22.36 -11.13
C ALA A 133 4.23 23.15 -11.64
N ALA A 134 4.03 24.06 -12.60
CA ALA A 134 5.08 24.95 -13.09
C ALA A 134 5.37 26.15 -12.16
N THR A 135 4.57 26.34 -11.10
CA THR A 135 4.76 27.47 -10.18
C THR A 135 5.90 27.21 -9.20
N ARG A 136 6.55 28.31 -8.75
CA ARG A 136 7.51 28.24 -7.64
C ARG A 136 6.87 27.79 -6.33
N GLY A 137 5.59 28.14 -6.12
CA GLY A 137 4.85 27.75 -4.92
C GLY A 137 4.76 26.23 -4.83
N TRP A 138 4.38 25.58 -5.93
CA TRP A 138 4.33 24.13 -6.02
C TRP A 138 5.70 23.48 -5.74
N ALA A 139 6.75 23.94 -6.43
CA ALA A 139 8.11 23.41 -6.28
C ALA A 139 8.71 23.59 -4.87
N HIS A 140 8.16 24.52 -4.07
CA HIS A 140 8.63 24.84 -2.71
C HIS A 140 7.56 24.62 -1.65
N THR A 141 6.56 23.78 -1.90
CA THR A 141 5.53 23.45 -0.92
C THR A 141 6.18 22.82 0.32
N GLU A 142 5.96 23.41 1.50
CA GLU A 142 6.49 22.90 2.76
C GLU A 142 5.76 21.63 3.19
N GLN A 143 6.41 20.48 3.06
CA GLN A 143 5.84 19.18 3.42
C GLN A 143 6.87 18.23 4.03
N GLN A 144 6.38 17.25 4.78
CA GLN A 144 7.20 16.11 5.21
C GLN A 144 7.68 15.31 3.99
N ALA A 145 8.89 14.76 4.07
CA ALA A 145 9.55 14.12 2.94
C ALA A 145 8.76 12.92 2.36
N ASN A 146 8.06 12.15 3.19
CA ASN A 146 7.18 11.06 2.74
C ASN A 146 6.00 11.58 1.90
N ARG A 147 5.38 12.71 2.29
CA ARG A 147 4.32 13.36 1.52
C ARG A 147 4.84 13.92 0.19
N GLN A 148 6.04 14.52 0.22
CA GLN A 148 6.69 15.00 -1.01
C GLN A 148 6.96 13.85 -2.00
N LEU A 149 7.33 12.65 -1.54
CA LEU A 149 7.44 11.48 -2.41
C LEU A 149 6.09 11.08 -3.05
N GLY A 150 4.99 11.19 -2.30
CA GLY A 150 3.64 10.99 -2.82
C GLY A 150 3.30 11.96 -3.94
N LEU A 151 3.67 13.23 -3.78
CA LEU A 151 3.51 14.24 -4.82
C LEU A 151 4.34 13.93 -6.08
N LEU A 152 5.61 13.56 -5.91
CA LEU A 152 6.49 13.17 -7.02
C LEU A 152 5.98 11.92 -7.76
N ASN A 153 5.41 10.95 -7.04
CA ASN A 153 4.74 9.80 -7.65
C ASN A 153 3.50 10.25 -8.44
N SER A 154 2.70 11.16 -7.86
CA SER A 154 1.50 11.69 -8.50
C SER A 154 1.81 12.43 -9.79
N GLU A 155 2.81 13.33 -9.80
CA GLU A 155 3.27 14.03 -10.99
C GLU A 155 3.62 13.06 -12.12
N ARG A 156 4.38 12.00 -11.84
CA ARG A 156 4.71 10.98 -12.84
C ARG A 156 3.47 10.30 -13.42
N ARG A 157 2.51 9.93 -12.57
CA ARG A 157 1.28 9.23 -13.01
C ARG A 157 0.37 10.15 -13.83
N ILE A 158 0.35 11.43 -13.51
CA ILE A 158 -0.35 12.46 -14.28
C ILE A 158 0.36 12.70 -15.62
N GLY A 159 1.67 12.46 -15.70
CA GLY A 159 2.48 12.72 -16.89
C GLY A 159 3.21 14.07 -16.84
N LEU A 160 3.34 14.65 -15.65
CA LEU A 160 4.11 15.85 -15.38
C LEU A 160 5.57 15.48 -15.05
N PRO A 161 6.54 16.34 -15.42
CA PRO A 161 7.91 16.18 -14.94
C PRO A 161 7.95 16.37 -13.42
N PRO A 162 8.64 15.49 -12.67
CA PRO A 162 8.79 15.66 -11.23
C PRO A 162 9.48 16.99 -10.90
N HIS A 163 8.96 17.74 -9.92
CA HIS A 163 9.52 19.05 -9.58
C HIS A 163 10.87 18.98 -8.84
N THR A 164 11.22 17.83 -8.28
CA THR A 164 12.53 17.58 -7.65
C THR A 164 12.96 16.12 -7.80
N ASP A 165 14.20 15.83 -7.41
CA ASP A 165 14.76 14.50 -7.45
C ASP A 165 14.16 13.59 -6.35
N THR A 166 13.73 12.40 -6.75
CA THR A 166 13.09 11.44 -5.84
C THR A 166 14.08 10.84 -4.85
N GLU A 167 15.33 10.59 -5.25
CA GLU A 167 16.34 9.99 -4.37
C GLU A 167 16.73 10.98 -3.26
N SER A 168 16.95 12.25 -3.59
CA SER A 168 17.23 13.30 -2.62
C SER A 168 16.12 13.44 -1.56
N VAL A 169 14.86 13.40 -1.97
CA VAL A 169 13.72 13.44 -1.04
C VAL A 169 13.66 12.17 -0.19
N LEU A 170 13.88 10.99 -0.77
CA LEU A 170 13.93 9.72 -0.04
C LEU A 170 14.95 9.77 1.09
N ARG A 171 16.17 10.29 0.83
CA ARG A 171 17.24 10.39 1.85
C ARG A 171 16.91 11.33 3.02
N ARG A 172 15.89 12.19 2.90
CA ARG A 172 15.38 13.04 3.98
C ARG A 172 14.31 12.38 4.84
N THR A 173 13.84 11.18 4.47
CA THR A 173 12.85 10.42 5.24
C THR A 173 13.50 9.63 6.37
N TRP A 174 12.71 9.24 7.38
CA TRP A 174 13.17 8.31 8.41
C TRP A 174 13.71 7.02 7.80
N LEU A 175 12.99 6.40 6.85
CA LEU A 175 13.44 5.17 6.19
C LEU A 175 14.74 5.37 5.39
N GLY A 176 14.87 6.48 4.65
CA GLY A 176 16.05 6.75 3.84
C GLY A 176 17.32 7.06 4.64
N ALA A 177 17.17 7.39 5.92
CA ALA A 177 18.27 7.59 6.87
C ALA A 177 18.76 6.28 7.53
N LEU A 178 18.08 5.14 7.29
CA LEU A 178 18.43 3.82 7.83
C LEU A 178 18.67 3.82 9.36
N PRO A 179 17.70 4.30 10.16
CA PRO A 179 17.86 4.47 11.61
C PRO A 179 17.96 3.12 12.30
N GLU A 180 18.25 3.15 13.59
CA GLU A 180 18.24 1.95 14.40
C GLU A 180 16.84 1.30 14.40
N PRO A 181 16.73 0.00 14.14
CA PRO A 181 15.44 -0.66 13.88
C PRO A 181 14.51 -0.73 15.10
N TRP A 182 15.05 -0.57 16.32
CA TRP A 182 14.28 -0.49 17.56
C TRP A 182 13.65 0.88 17.79
N ALA A 183 13.97 1.90 16.97
CA ALA A 183 13.28 3.19 16.96
C ALA A 183 11.99 3.16 16.11
N PHE A 184 11.56 1.97 15.68
CA PHE A 184 10.29 1.78 15.00
C PHE A 184 9.12 2.04 15.95
N GLU A 185 8.24 2.95 15.55
CA GLU A 185 7.02 3.34 16.25
C GLU A 185 5.88 3.39 15.24
N ARG A 186 4.62 3.47 15.70
CA ARG A 186 3.45 3.50 14.81
C ARG A 186 3.55 4.61 13.75
N ALA A 187 3.96 5.82 14.14
CA ALA A 187 4.06 6.95 13.22
C ALA A 187 5.17 6.78 12.16
N SER A 188 6.32 6.20 12.54
CA SER A 188 7.38 5.87 11.59
C SER A 188 7.01 4.67 10.72
N GLY A 189 6.23 3.73 11.24
CA GLY A 189 5.59 2.63 10.51
C GLY A 189 4.73 3.14 9.35
N TYR A 190 3.70 3.93 9.62
CA TYR A 190 2.88 4.52 8.55
C TYR A 190 3.70 5.41 7.61
N SER A 191 4.67 6.16 8.14
CA SER A 191 5.51 6.98 7.27
C SER A 191 6.35 6.13 6.30
N LEU A 192 6.92 5.02 6.75
CA LEU A 192 7.79 4.16 5.92
C LEU A 192 6.99 3.38 4.86
N THR A 193 5.77 2.94 5.18
CA THR A 193 4.91 2.22 4.22
C THR A 193 4.60 3.12 3.03
N HIS A 194 4.18 4.37 3.29
CA HIS A 194 3.97 5.37 2.24
C HIS A 194 5.24 5.68 1.44
N VAL A 195 6.41 5.78 2.08
CA VAL A 195 7.68 5.95 1.35
C VAL A 195 7.88 4.81 0.34
N VAL A 196 7.72 3.55 0.78
CA VAL A 196 7.87 2.38 -0.09
C VAL A 196 6.83 2.41 -1.20
N PHE A 197 5.57 2.66 -0.89
CA PHE A 197 4.49 2.73 -1.89
C PHE A 197 4.79 3.81 -2.93
N HIS A 198 5.21 5.01 -2.55
CA HIS A 198 5.46 6.07 -3.53
C HIS A 198 6.70 5.84 -4.40
N VAL A 199 7.80 5.32 -3.81
CA VAL A 199 9.05 5.01 -4.53
C VAL A 199 8.83 3.87 -5.53
N THR A 200 8.14 2.82 -5.09
CA THR A 200 7.90 1.61 -5.91
C THR A 200 6.70 1.74 -6.84
N ASP A 201 6.05 2.91 -6.89
CA ASP A 201 4.79 3.11 -7.62
C ASP A 201 3.74 2.06 -7.26
N TRP A 202 3.50 1.94 -5.96
CA TRP A 202 2.59 0.99 -5.32
C TRP A 202 2.87 -0.45 -5.76
N GLY A 203 4.16 -0.82 -5.83
CA GLY A 203 4.61 -2.14 -6.24
C GLY A 203 4.75 -2.36 -7.76
N LYS A 204 4.39 -1.40 -8.62
CA LYS A 204 4.56 -1.52 -10.09
C LYS A 204 6.02 -1.42 -10.55
N ALA A 205 6.86 -0.72 -9.79
CA ALA A 205 8.25 -0.43 -10.10
C ALA A 205 9.19 -0.75 -8.93
N PRO A 206 9.28 -2.02 -8.48
CA PRO A 206 10.06 -2.42 -7.31
C PRO A 206 11.55 -2.09 -7.42
N HIS A 207 12.09 -2.12 -8.64
CA HIS A 207 13.49 -1.82 -8.94
C HIS A 207 13.89 -0.36 -8.67
N ARG A 208 12.93 0.54 -8.43
CA ARG A 208 13.22 1.94 -8.05
C ARG A 208 13.67 2.08 -6.60
N MET A 209 13.47 1.06 -5.76
CA MET A 209 13.95 1.09 -4.39
C MET A 209 15.49 0.93 -4.35
N PRO A 210 16.23 1.86 -3.74
CA PRO A 210 17.68 1.71 -3.57
C PRO A 210 18.04 0.44 -2.81
N GLN A 211 19.16 -0.19 -3.21
CA GLN A 211 19.56 -1.50 -2.69
C GLN A 211 19.83 -1.49 -1.17
N ASP A 212 20.38 -0.41 -0.63
CA ASP A 212 20.64 -0.25 0.80
C ASP A 212 19.34 -0.17 1.62
N VAL A 213 18.35 0.59 1.13
CA VAL A 213 17.02 0.67 1.75
C VAL A 213 16.29 -0.67 1.64
N ALA A 214 16.33 -1.32 0.48
CA ALA A 214 15.74 -2.64 0.29
C ALA A 214 16.38 -3.70 1.21
N GLY A 215 17.71 -3.67 1.37
CA GLY A 215 18.44 -4.56 2.27
C GLY A 215 18.10 -4.32 3.74
N TYR A 216 17.95 -3.06 4.14
CA TYR A 216 17.50 -2.70 5.49
C TYR A 216 16.08 -3.20 5.78
N LEU A 217 15.14 -2.99 4.86
CA LEU A 217 13.78 -3.52 4.99
C LEU A 217 13.78 -5.06 5.02
N ALA A 218 14.55 -5.72 4.16
CA ALA A 218 14.63 -7.19 4.15
C ALA A 218 15.12 -7.76 5.50
N ALA A 219 15.98 -7.04 6.22
CA ALA A 219 16.48 -7.45 7.52
C ALA A 219 15.45 -7.27 8.66
N TRP A 220 14.68 -6.18 8.65
CA TRP A 220 13.89 -5.76 9.82
C TRP A 220 12.38 -5.88 9.66
N LEU A 221 11.87 -5.89 8.42
CA LEU A 221 10.44 -5.98 8.15
C LEU A 221 9.76 -7.19 8.80
N PRO A 222 10.34 -8.41 8.83
CA PRO A 222 9.71 -9.55 9.49
C PRO A 222 9.41 -9.28 10.98
N ALA A 223 10.37 -8.72 11.73
CA ALA A 223 10.20 -8.42 13.14
C ALA A 223 9.16 -7.32 13.39
N TRP A 224 9.08 -6.32 12.51
CA TRP A 224 8.05 -5.27 12.62
C TRP A 224 6.65 -5.78 12.28
N ILE A 225 6.52 -6.66 11.28
CA ILE A 225 5.24 -7.32 10.97
C ILE A 225 4.79 -8.14 12.18
N ASP A 226 5.67 -9.01 12.71
CA ASP A 226 5.36 -9.83 13.88
C ASP A 226 4.93 -8.94 15.07
N GLY A 227 5.69 -7.88 15.36
CA GLY A 227 5.35 -6.93 16.41
C GLY A 227 4.01 -6.23 16.18
N CYS A 228 3.66 -5.82 14.96
CA CYS A 228 2.37 -5.20 14.67
C CYS A 228 1.22 -6.20 14.89
N LEU A 229 1.35 -7.42 14.37
CA LEU A 229 0.32 -8.45 14.50
C LEU A 229 0.14 -8.90 15.96
N GLU A 230 1.23 -9.10 16.71
CA GLU A 230 1.17 -9.44 18.14
C GLU A 230 0.44 -8.37 18.96
N ASN A 231 0.60 -7.09 18.62
CA ASN A 231 -0.02 -5.96 19.30
C ASN A 231 -1.40 -5.60 18.74
N GLY A 232 -1.96 -6.41 17.83
CA GLY A 232 -3.27 -6.16 17.24
C GLY A 232 -3.34 -4.91 16.36
N GLN A 233 -2.22 -4.48 15.76
CA GLN A 233 -2.15 -3.38 14.81
C GLN A 233 -2.37 -3.91 13.39
N TRP A 234 -3.60 -4.34 13.09
CA TRP A 234 -3.93 -5.07 11.87
C TRP A 234 -3.72 -4.25 10.60
N ASP A 235 -4.12 -2.98 10.65
CA ASP A 235 -3.95 -2.04 9.55
C ASP A 235 -2.48 -1.87 9.16
N LEU A 236 -1.65 -1.43 10.11
CA LEU A 236 -0.22 -1.27 9.91
C LEU A 236 0.47 -2.61 9.56
N GLY A 237 0.05 -3.72 10.17
CA GLY A 237 0.54 -5.05 9.82
C GLY A 237 0.26 -5.41 8.35
N GLY A 238 -0.95 -5.10 7.86
CA GLY A 238 -1.32 -5.25 6.45
C GLY A 238 -0.49 -4.37 5.52
N GLU A 239 -0.25 -3.11 5.90
CA GLU A 239 0.62 -2.22 5.12
C GLU A 239 2.06 -2.74 5.05
N LEU A 240 2.61 -3.26 6.15
CA LEU A 240 3.96 -3.85 6.16
C LEU A 240 4.04 -5.14 5.34
N LEU A 241 2.97 -5.94 5.29
CA LEU A 241 2.89 -7.08 4.35
C LEU A 241 2.93 -6.59 2.90
N ALA A 242 2.21 -5.52 2.57
CA ALA A 242 2.29 -4.90 1.24
C ALA A 242 3.69 -4.34 0.95
N VAL A 243 4.37 -3.73 1.92
CA VAL A 243 5.77 -3.29 1.79
C VAL A 243 6.64 -4.46 1.34
N GLY A 244 6.52 -5.62 2.00
CA GLY A 244 7.29 -6.81 1.63
C GLY A 244 7.08 -7.24 0.18
N ALA A 245 5.85 -7.15 -0.33
CA ALA A 245 5.51 -7.47 -1.71
C ALA A 245 5.87 -6.35 -2.73
N CYS A 246 6.11 -5.12 -2.27
CA CYS A 246 6.57 -4.00 -3.11
C CYS A 246 8.08 -4.01 -3.36
N LEU A 247 8.87 -4.77 -2.60
CA LEU A 247 10.32 -4.81 -2.74
C LEU A 247 10.81 -5.62 -3.96
N PRO A 248 12.08 -5.46 -4.37
CA PRO A 248 12.73 -6.37 -5.31
C PRO A 248 12.74 -7.81 -4.79
N GLY A 249 12.42 -8.77 -5.68
CA GLY A 249 12.29 -10.19 -5.32
C GLY A 249 10.91 -10.59 -4.79
N PRO A 250 10.69 -11.88 -4.51
CA PRO A 250 9.48 -12.35 -3.84
C PRO A 250 9.52 -12.04 -2.33
N PRO A 251 8.36 -11.87 -1.68
CA PRO A 251 8.31 -11.77 -0.22
C PRO A 251 8.87 -13.04 0.44
N ALA A 252 9.40 -12.91 1.65
CA ALA A 252 9.92 -14.04 2.40
C ALA A 252 8.82 -15.08 2.62
N PHE A 253 9.08 -16.33 2.21
CA PHE A 253 8.09 -17.41 2.26
C PHE A 253 7.57 -17.64 3.70
N SER A 254 8.46 -17.53 4.70
CA SER A 254 8.08 -17.62 6.11
C SER A 254 7.05 -16.57 6.51
N THR A 255 7.22 -15.31 6.09
CA THR A 255 6.26 -14.23 6.34
C THR A 255 4.92 -14.53 5.68
N VAL A 256 4.92 -15.14 4.48
CA VAL A 256 3.68 -15.52 3.82
C VAL A 256 2.96 -16.63 4.58
N GLU A 257 3.67 -17.66 5.03
CA GLU A 257 3.10 -18.79 5.76
C GLU A 257 2.64 -18.44 7.18
N THR A 258 3.30 -17.52 7.88
CA THR A 258 2.99 -17.22 9.29
C THR A 258 2.02 -16.07 9.47
N CYS A 259 2.13 -15.01 8.68
CA CYS A 259 1.38 -13.77 8.92
C CYS A 259 -0.02 -13.79 8.30
N TRP A 260 -0.19 -14.37 7.10
CA TRP A 260 -1.50 -14.41 6.45
C TRP A 260 -2.56 -15.23 7.18
N PRO A 261 -2.24 -16.37 7.82
CA PRO A 261 -3.19 -17.05 8.69
C PRO A 261 -3.65 -16.20 9.88
N VAL A 262 -2.80 -15.31 10.39
CA VAL A 262 -3.18 -14.37 11.46
C VAL A 262 -4.18 -13.35 10.94
N ILE A 263 -3.92 -12.74 9.77
CA ILE A 263 -4.87 -11.83 9.11
C ILE A 263 -6.20 -12.53 8.81
N ALA A 264 -6.15 -13.77 8.31
CA ALA A 264 -7.35 -14.57 8.04
C ALA A 264 -8.18 -14.85 9.32
N ALA A 265 -7.53 -14.98 10.47
CA ALA A 265 -8.21 -15.24 11.74
C ALA A 265 -8.89 -13.99 12.33
N VAL A 266 -8.42 -12.79 12.00
CA VAL A 266 -9.02 -11.53 12.47
C VAL A 266 -10.08 -10.97 11.52
N GLN A 267 -10.02 -11.38 10.24
CA GLN A 267 -11.08 -11.11 9.27
C GLN A 267 -12.37 -11.80 9.72
N ASP A 268 -13.45 -11.04 9.90
CA ASP A 268 -14.71 -11.63 10.33
C ASP A 268 -15.51 -12.26 9.18
N GLY A 269 -16.65 -12.87 9.52
CA GLY A 269 -17.51 -13.54 8.54
C GLY A 269 -18.12 -12.62 7.48
N THR A 270 -18.01 -11.30 7.62
CA THR A 270 -18.40 -10.33 6.59
C THR A 270 -17.27 -10.01 5.62
N GLY A 271 -16.02 -10.40 5.94
CA GLY A 271 -14.82 -10.03 5.20
C GLY A 271 -14.10 -8.79 5.73
N ALA A 272 -14.65 -8.12 6.75
CA ALA A 272 -14.06 -6.95 7.36
C ALA A 272 -12.83 -7.30 8.20
N VAL A 273 -11.81 -6.44 8.14
CA VAL A 273 -10.68 -6.42 9.07
C VAL A 273 -10.73 -5.11 9.85
N PRO A 274 -10.78 -5.11 11.19
CA PRO A 274 -10.73 -3.88 11.97
C PRO A 274 -9.34 -3.24 11.91
N GLU A 275 -9.24 -1.92 12.10
CA GLU A 275 -7.95 -1.22 12.09
C GLU A 275 -7.01 -1.74 13.17
N ALA A 276 -7.56 -1.94 14.37
CA ALA A 276 -6.87 -2.45 15.53
C ALA A 276 -7.76 -3.40 16.36
N GLY A 277 -7.12 -4.22 17.19
CA GLY A 277 -7.79 -5.13 18.11
C GLY A 277 -6.94 -5.43 19.34
N PRO A 278 -7.40 -6.35 20.21
CA PRO A 278 -6.62 -6.76 21.37
C PRO A 278 -5.31 -7.46 20.94
N PRO A 279 -4.22 -7.31 21.72
CA PRO A 279 -2.99 -8.07 21.49
C PRO A 279 -3.23 -9.59 21.51
N LEU A 280 -2.53 -10.32 20.65
CA LEU A 280 -2.64 -11.79 20.53
C LEU A 280 -2.06 -12.53 21.74
N VAL A 281 -1.09 -11.92 22.44
CA VAL A 281 -0.47 -12.48 23.64
C VAL A 281 -0.99 -11.76 24.88
N PRO A 282 -1.89 -12.38 25.68
CA PRO A 282 -2.41 -11.79 26.90
C PRO A 282 -1.29 -11.64 27.96
N GLY A 283 -1.16 -10.46 28.59
CA GLY A 283 -0.27 -10.26 29.75
C GLY A 283 0.85 -9.22 29.59
N ARG A 284 0.98 -8.57 28.43
CA ARG A 284 1.68 -7.28 28.34
C ARG A 284 0.67 -6.15 28.61
N GLY A 285 0.68 -5.61 29.83
CA GLY A 285 -0.20 -4.53 30.29
C GLY A 285 -1.34 -5.00 31.22
N ASP A 286 -1.81 -4.10 32.07
CA ASP A 286 -2.93 -4.33 32.99
C ASP A 286 -4.21 -4.61 32.15
N PRO A 287 -5.00 -5.66 32.46
CA PRO A 287 -6.32 -5.86 31.86
C PRO A 287 -7.22 -4.62 31.88
N GLN A 288 -7.04 -3.71 32.84
CA GLN A 288 -7.74 -2.43 32.94
C GLN A 288 -7.28 -1.38 31.91
N ASP A 289 -6.07 -1.51 31.36
CA ASP A 289 -5.47 -0.60 30.37
C ASP A 289 -5.74 -1.05 28.92
N ARG A 290 -6.48 -2.16 28.72
CA ARG A 290 -6.87 -2.58 27.37
C ARG A 290 -7.91 -1.60 26.82
N PRO A 291 -7.61 -0.90 25.71
CA PRO A 291 -8.63 -0.10 25.03
C PRO A 291 -9.80 -1.01 24.65
N ALA A 292 -11.03 -0.51 24.79
CA ALA A 292 -12.18 -1.19 24.23
C ALA A 292 -11.97 -1.39 22.73
N GLU A 293 -12.38 -2.56 22.20
CA GLU A 293 -12.35 -2.78 20.75
C GLU A 293 -13.22 -1.70 20.09
N PRO A 294 -12.66 -0.95 19.11
CA PRO A 294 -13.43 0.06 18.42
C PRO A 294 -14.65 -0.58 17.73
N PRO A 295 -15.76 0.17 17.56
CA PRO A 295 -16.93 -0.35 16.87
C PRO A 295 -16.55 -0.75 15.45
N ARG A 296 -17.01 -1.93 15.01
CA ARG A 296 -16.82 -2.43 13.64
C ARG A 296 -17.75 -1.73 12.65
N ASP A 297 -17.68 -0.41 12.62
CA ASP A 297 -18.34 0.41 11.62
C ASP A 297 -17.45 0.59 10.38
N PHE A 298 -18.02 1.20 9.34
CA PHE A 298 -17.30 1.44 8.09
C PHE A 298 -15.96 2.16 8.31
N LEU A 299 -15.93 3.22 9.14
CA LEU A 299 -14.74 4.06 9.29
C LEU A 299 -13.59 3.33 9.99
N ASN A 300 -13.90 2.43 10.93
CA ASN A 300 -12.89 1.66 11.65
C ASN A 300 -12.48 0.36 10.93
N CYS A 301 -13.07 0.04 9.78
CA CYS A 301 -12.81 -1.20 9.04
C CYS A 301 -12.40 -0.98 7.58
N TYR A 302 -12.82 0.10 6.92
CA TYR A 302 -12.67 0.20 5.46
C TYR A 302 -11.20 0.20 5.03
N HIS A 303 -10.35 0.97 5.72
CA HIS A 303 -8.96 1.15 5.33
C HIS A 303 -8.18 -0.16 5.49
N SER A 304 -8.21 -0.77 6.67
CA SER A 304 -7.58 -2.06 6.95
C SER A 304 -8.09 -3.19 6.06
N THR A 305 -9.39 -3.18 5.71
CA THR A 305 -9.96 -4.16 4.78
C THR A 305 -9.44 -3.94 3.36
N LEU A 306 -9.39 -2.69 2.88
CA LEU A 306 -8.79 -2.34 1.58
C LEU A 306 -7.30 -2.69 1.52
N VAL A 307 -6.54 -2.33 2.56
CA VAL A 307 -5.11 -2.65 2.70
C VAL A 307 -4.91 -4.17 2.66
N THR A 308 -5.77 -4.94 3.32
CA THR A 308 -5.73 -6.40 3.30
C THR A 308 -5.87 -6.95 1.87
N ALA A 309 -6.88 -6.50 1.12
CA ALA A 309 -7.06 -6.90 -0.28
C ALA A 309 -5.85 -6.51 -1.16
N PHE A 310 -5.35 -5.29 -0.98
CA PHE A 310 -4.18 -4.75 -1.68
C PHE A 310 -2.90 -5.54 -1.40
N ALA A 311 -2.58 -5.77 -0.13
CA ALA A 311 -1.41 -6.54 0.29
C ALA A 311 -1.47 -7.98 -0.22
N ALA A 312 -2.67 -8.58 -0.22
CA ALA A 312 -2.88 -9.95 -0.68
C ALA A 312 -2.67 -10.07 -2.19
N ALA A 313 -3.26 -9.16 -2.98
CA ALA A 313 -3.09 -9.12 -4.42
C ALA A 313 -1.61 -8.95 -4.82
N LEU A 314 -0.88 -8.05 -4.15
CA LEU A 314 0.56 -7.89 -4.35
C LEU A 314 1.32 -9.17 -4.00
N THR A 315 1.01 -9.80 -2.88
CA THR A 315 1.64 -11.05 -2.44
C THR A 315 1.44 -12.15 -3.48
N LEU A 316 0.20 -12.38 -3.93
CA LEU A 316 -0.14 -13.36 -4.96
C LEU A 316 0.60 -13.11 -6.27
N ALA A 317 0.66 -11.85 -6.71
CA ALA A 317 1.36 -11.47 -7.94
C ALA A 317 2.86 -11.79 -7.90
N ARG A 318 3.47 -11.75 -6.70
CA ARG A 318 4.90 -12.04 -6.51
C ARG A 318 5.19 -13.51 -6.29
N THR A 319 4.28 -14.27 -5.67
CA THR A 319 4.44 -15.71 -5.48
C THR A 319 4.13 -16.51 -6.75
N ALA A 320 3.24 -16.01 -7.61
CA ALA A 320 2.93 -16.60 -8.91
C ALA A 320 4.00 -16.39 -9.99
N ARG A 321 5.08 -15.62 -9.71
CA ARG A 321 6.20 -15.36 -10.63
C ARG A 321 7.47 -16.10 -10.17
N PRO A 322 7.59 -17.42 -10.41
CA PRO A 322 8.78 -18.19 -10.02
C PRO A 322 10.04 -17.89 -10.87
N ASP A 323 9.95 -17.14 -11.98
CA ASP A 323 11.04 -17.00 -12.95
C ASP A 323 12.08 -15.90 -12.68
N LEU A 324 12.15 -15.34 -11.47
CA LEU A 324 13.19 -14.38 -11.09
C LEU A 324 13.90 -14.80 -9.79
N ALA A 325 14.42 -16.03 -9.76
CA ALA A 325 15.46 -16.37 -8.80
C ALA A 325 16.77 -15.64 -9.17
N PRO A 326 17.50 -15.05 -8.21
CA PRO A 326 18.82 -14.51 -8.49
C PRO A 326 19.75 -15.66 -8.91
N VAL A 327 20.44 -15.48 -10.04
CA VAL A 327 21.56 -16.34 -10.46
C VAL A 327 22.54 -16.43 -9.29
N THR A 328 22.63 -17.62 -8.70
CA THR A 328 23.68 -17.96 -7.74
C THR A 328 25.03 -17.75 -8.40
N ARG A 329 25.89 -16.94 -7.76
CA ARG A 329 27.29 -16.76 -8.20
C ARG A 329 27.98 -18.13 -8.21
N PRO A 330 28.80 -18.46 -9.23
CA PRO A 330 29.61 -19.67 -9.19
C PRO A 330 30.69 -19.54 -8.12
N ASP A 331 30.94 -20.67 -7.47
CA ASP A 331 31.88 -20.86 -6.38
C ASP A 331 33.28 -20.27 -6.67
N LEU A 332 33.78 -19.48 -5.72
CA LEU A 332 35.20 -19.20 -5.58
C LEU A 332 35.88 -20.45 -4.98
N VAL A 333 36.22 -21.40 -5.84
CA VAL A 333 37.19 -22.47 -5.49
C VAL A 333 38.56 -22.10 -6.06
N GLY A 334 39.42 -21.63 -5.16
CA GLY A 334 40.82 -22.07 -5.08
C GLY A 334 41.78 -21.66 -6.19
N HIS A 335 42.49 -20.54 -5.98
CA HIS A 335 43.89 -20.48 -6.36
C HIS A 335 44.75 -20.09 -5.15
N ARG A 336 45.49 -21.08 -4.63
CA ARG A 336 46.62 -20.87 -3.75
C ARG A 336 47.85 -20.68 -4.63
N ASP A 337 48.48 -19.52 -4.55
CA ASP A 337 49.85 -19.32 -5.02
C ASP A 337 50.85 -19.90 -4.00
N GLY A 338 51.91 -20.56 -4.48
CA GLY A 338 53.08 -20.87 -3.63
C GLY A 338 54.05 -21.99 -4.06
N GLY A 339 54.71 -21.87 -5.22
CA GLY A 339 56.13 -22.27 -5.50
C GLY A 339 56.47 -23.75 -5.76
N PRO A 340 57.69 -24.09 -6.27
CA PRO A 340 58.87 -23.23 -6.56
C PRO A 340 59.51 -23.44 -7.98
N VAL A 341 60.20 -22.41 -8.50
CA VAL A 341 61.55 -22.45 -9.15
C VAL A 341 62.19 -21.08 -9.01
#